data_AF-A0A2K3LXA2-F1
#
_entry.id   AF-A0A2K3LXA2-F1
#
_cell.length_a   1.000
_cell.length_b   1.000
_cell.length_c   1.000
_cell.angle_alpha   90.00
_cell.angle_beta   90.00
_cell.angle_gamma   90.00
#
_symmetry.space_group_name_H-M   'P 1'
#
loop_
_entity.id
_entity.type
_entity.pdbx_description
1 polymer ?
#
loop_
_entity_poly.entity_id
_entity_poly.type
_entity_poly.pdbx_seq_one_letter_code
_entity_poly.pdbx_strand_id
1 'polypeptide(L)'
;MIMANTVMLIFTVLVSAIFVAKSEYIDYNTTHRIIPNKINVHLVPHSHDDVGWLKTVDQYYVGSNNSIRGACVQNVLDSVISSLLEDQNRKFIYVEMAFFQRWWRQQSKAKKLKVKELVNSGQLEFM
;
A
#
# COMPACT_ATOMS: atom_id res chain seq x y z
N MET A 1 14.32 -28.81 -41.56
CA MET A 1 15.00 -27.52 -41.75
C MET A 1 14.10 -26.31 -41.44
N ILE A 2 12.85 -26.27 -41.90
CA ILE A 2 11.94 -25.12 -41.71
C ILE A 2 11.61 -24.86 -40.22
N MET A 3 11.28 -25.91 -39.46
CA MET A 3 10.87 -25.78 -38.04
C MET A 3 11.99 -25.26 -37.12
N ALA A 4 13.25 -25.64 -37.40
CA ALA A 4 14.41 -25.18 -36.62
C ALA A 4 14.68 -23.67 -36.84
N ASN A 5 14.52 -23.18 -38.06
CA ASN A 5 14.71 -21.77 -38.38
C ASN A 5 13.60 -20.90 -37.77
N THR A 6 12.36 -21.39 -37.70
CA THR A 6 11.24 -20.69 -37.05
C THR A 6 11.45 -20.57 -35.54
N VAL A 7 11.90 -21.64 -34.87
CA VAL A 7 12.20 -21.62 -33.43
C VAL A 7 13.37 -20.69 -33.12
N MET A 8 14.43 -20.70 -33.96
CA MET A 8 15.57 -19.81 -33.81
C MET A 8 15.17 -18.33 -33.98
N LEU A 9 14.26 -18.04 -34.91
CA LEU A 9 13.75 -16.68 -35.14
C LEU A 9 12.91 -16.18 -33.96
N ILE A 10 12.01 -17.01 -33.42
CA ILE A 10 11.20 -16.65 -32.24
C ILE A 10 12.11 -16.39 -31.03
N PHE A 11 13.13 -17.24 -30.84
CA PHE A 11 14.10 -17.06 -29.75
C PHE A 11 14.91 -15.76 -29.91
N THR A 12 15.38 -15.43 -31.12
CA THR A 12 16.09 -14.17 -31.35
C THR A 12 15.21 -12.95 -31.14
N VAL A 13 13.94 -12.99 -31.56
CA VAL A 13 12.98 -11.90 -31.30
C VAL A 13 12.73 -11.73 -29.79
N LEU A 14 12.49 -12.81 -29.04
CA LEU A 14 12.30 -12.75 -27.59
C LEU A 14 13.53 -12.21 -26.86
N VAL A 15 14.73 -12.67 -27.22
CA VAL A 15 15.98 -12.20 -26.63
C VAL A 15 16.20 -10.73 -26.95
N SER A 16 15.98 -10.30 -28.19
CA SER A 16 16.10 -8.89 -28.58
C SER A 16 15.10 -7.98 -27.86
N ALA A 17 13.86 -8.44 -27.62
CA ALA A 17 12.86 -7.70 -26.86
C ALA A 17 13.28 -7.48 -25.40
N ILE A 18 13.97 -8.46 -24.78
CA ILE A 18 14.51 -8.34 -23.41
C ILE A 18 15.65 -7.31 -23.35
N PHE A 19 16.50 -7.23 -24.38
CA PHE A 19 17.64 -6.29 -24.40
C PHE A 19 17.30 -4.87 -24.85
N VAL A 20 16.14 -4.65 -25.49
CA VAL A 20 15.69 -3.32 -25.95
C VAL A 20 14.96 -2.55 -24.85
N ALA A 21 14.27 -3.24 -23.93
CA ALA A 21 13.55 -2.59 -22.84
C ALA A 21 14.49 -2.29 -21.65
N LYS A 22 15.04 -1.07 -21.59
CA LYS A 22 15.67 -0.55 -20.37
C LYS A 22 14.61 0.08 -19.48
N SER A 23 14.34 -0.52 -18.33
CA SER A 23 13.60 0.11 -17.23
C SER A 23 14.59 0.72 -16.27
N GLU A 24 14.56 2.04 -16.08
CA GLU A 24 15.34 2.72 -15.06
C GLU A 24 14.48 2.93 -13.81
N TYR A 25 15.03 2.57 -12.65
CA TYR A 25 14.45 2.93 -11.36
C TYR A 25 14.64 4.42 -11.14
N ILE A 26 13.56 5.17 -10.93
CA ILE A 26 13.59 6.59 -10.58
C ILE A 26 13.39 6.69 -9.08
N ASP A 27 14.39 7.21 -8.38
CA ASP A 27 14.25 7.54 -6.97
C ASP A 27 13.49 8.86 -6.81
N TYR A 28 12.39 8.85 -6.05
CA TYR A 28 11.54 10.02 -5.86
C TYR A 28 11.98 10.79 -4.62
N ASN A 29 12.14 12.10 -4.73
CA ASN A 29 12.29 12.94 -3.54
C ASN A 29 10.94 13.12 -2.84
N THR A 30 10.66 12.26 -1.86
CA THR A 30 9.42 12.28 -1.06
C THR A 30 9.50 13.18 0.17
N THR A 31 10.60 13.91 0.37
CA THR A 31 10.79 14.76 1.55
C THR A 31 9.79 15.91 1.54
N HIS A 32 8.95 15.98 2.58
CA HIS A 32 8.02 17.09 2.75
C HIS A 32 8.75 18.34 3.25
N ARG A 33 8.39 19.50 2.71
CA ARG A 33 8.87 20.81 3.17
C ARG A 33 7.86 21.88 2.83
N ILE A 34 7.73 22.86 3.71
CA ILE A 34 6.99 24.08 3.43
C ILE A 34 7.94 25.02 2.69
N ILE A 35 7.53 25.49 1.51
CA ILE A 35 8.25 26.51 0.76
C ILE A 35 7.55 27.85 0.99
N PRO A 36 8.18 28.82 1.66
CA PRO A 36 7.61 30.15 1.84
C PRO A 36 7.28 30.81 0.50
N ASN A 37 6.25 31.65 0.47
CA ASN A 37 5.80 32.39 -0.71
C ASN A 37 5.35 31.50 -1.90
N LYS A 38 5.04 30.22 -1.63
CA LYS A 38 4.37 29.32 -2.57
C LYS A 38 3.12 28.72 -1.93
N ILE A 39 2.21 28.24 -2.77
CA ILE A 39 1.13 27.37 -2.30
C ILE A 39 1.77 26.04 -1.88
N ASN A 40 1.48 25.63 -0.65
CA ASN A 40 1.92 24.34 -0.12
C ASN A 40 0.71 23.40 -0.12
N VAL A 41 0.81 22.29 -0.85
CA VAL A 41 -0.25 21.30 -0.96
C VAL A 41 0.05 20.17 0.01
N HIS A 42 -0.82 20.02 1.01
CA HIS A 42 -0.73 18.94 1.98
C HIS A 42 -1.56 17.76 1.48
N LEU A 43 -0.88 16.69 1.07
CA LEU A 43 -1.54 15.43 0.75
C LEU A 43 -1.74 14.65 2.04
N VAL A 44 -2.99 14.33 2.38
CA VAL A 44 -3.35 13.62 3.62
C VAL A 44 -3.99 12.26 3.27
N PRO A 45 -3.18 11.20 3.13
CA PRO A 45 -3.69 9.86 2.84
C PRO A 45 -4.52 9.31 4.01
N HIS A 46 -5.69 8.78 3.69
CA HIS A 46 -6.63 8.21 4.65
C HIS A 46 -7.46 7.10 3.99
N SER A 47 -8.14 6.29 4.81
CA SER A 47 -9.22 5.40 4.40
C SER A 47 -10.42 5.69 5.27
N HIS A 48 -11.61 5.73 4.67
CA HIS A 48 -12.86 5.85 5.40
C HIS A 48 -13.46 4.45 5.54
N ASP A 49 -13.38 3.89 6.74
CA ASP A 49 -13.73 2.50 7.01
C ASP A 49 -15.02 2.44 7.86
N ASP A 50 -16.18 2.46 7.19
CA ASP A 50 -17.48 2.40 7.87
C ASP A 50 -17.59 1.19 8.82
N VAL A 51 -17.87 1.46 10.10
CA VAL A 51 -18.09 0.42 11.13
C VAL A 51 -19.50 -0.16 11.01
N GLY A 52 -19.77 -0.75 9.85
CA GLY A 52 -21.08 -1.24 9.45
C GLY A 52 -21.87 -0.20 8.64
N TRP A 53 -22.31 -0.59 7.45
CA TRP A 53 -23.16 0.20 6.55
C TRP A 53 -23.87 -0.74 5.57
N LEU A 54 -23.30 -0.98 4.38
CA LEU A 54 -23.84 -1.96 3.41
C LEU A 54 -23.46 -3.40 3.76
N LYS A 55 -22.29 -3.57 4.40
CA LYS A 55 -21.82 -4.84 4.94
C LYS A 55 -21.80 -4.75 6.47
N THR A 56 -21.82 -5.90 7.12
CA THR A 56 -21.59 -5.94 8.57
C THR A 56 -20.14 -5.55 8.89
N VAL A 57 -19.89 -5.16 10.15
CA VAL A 57 -18.53 -4.86 10.65
C VAL A 57 -17.56 -6.00 10.32
N ASP A 58 -17.97 -7.24 10.57
CA ASP A 58 -17.13 -8.42 10.32
C ASP A 58 -16.86 -8.64 8.84
N GLN A 59 -17.86 -8.45 7.99
CA GLN A 59 -17.71 -8.58 6.54
C GLN A 59 -16.79 -7.51 5.96
N TYR A 60 -16.86 -6.27 6.45
CA TYR A 60 -15.91 -5.22 6.10
C TYR A 60 -14.50 -5.55 6.58
N TYR A 61 -14.37 -6.07 7.80
CA TYR A 61 -13.06 -6.38 8.39
C TYR A 61 -12.31 -7.45 7.59
N VAL A 62 -12.92 -8.63 7.39
CA VAL A 62 -12.26 -9.77 6.71
C VAL A 62 -12.39 -9.74 5.19
N GLY A 63 -13.16 -8.79 4.64
CA GLY A 63 -13.38 -8.69 3.21
C GLY A 63 -14.28 -9.78 2.62
N SER A 64 -15.22 -10.31 3.39
CA SER A 64 -16.19 -11.30 2.89
C SER A 64 -17.41 -10.61 2.25
N ASN A 65 -18.15 -11.35 1.41
CA ASN A 65 -19.34 -10.85 0.71
C ASN A 65 -19.10 -9.58 -0.15
N ASN A 66 -17.98 -9.57 -0.88
CA ASN A 66 -17.59 -8.42 -1.72
C ASN A 66 -18.51 -8.18 -2.93
N SER A 67 -19.43 -9.09 -3.23
CA SER A 67 -20.50 -8.85 -4.21
C SER A 67 -21.43 -7.70 -3.82
N ILE A 68 -21.57 -7.40 -2.51
CA ILE A 68 -22.29 -6.21 -2.03
C ILE A 68 -21.42 -4.96 -2.22
N ARG A 69 -20.17 -5.02 -1.74
CA ARG A 69 -19.19 -3.94 -1.83
C ARG A 69 -17.78 -4.50 -1.69
N GLY A 70 -16.90 -4.22 -2.64
CA GLY A 70 -15.47 -4.55 -2.56
C GLY A 70 -14.80 -3.70 -1.49
N ALA A 71 -14.54 -4.29 -0.32
CA ALA A 71 -13.87 -3.63 0.80
C ALA A 71 -13.31 -4.68 1.77
N CYS A 72 -12.08 -4.48 2.24
CA CYS A 72 -11.41 -5.33 3.23
C CYS A 72 -10.48 -4.47 4.10
N VAL A 73 -10.91 -4.17 5.33
CA VAL A 73 -10.15 -3.29 6.23
C VAL A 73 -8.83 -3.94 6.68
N GLN A 74 -8.81 -5.27 6.84
CA GLN A 74 -7.57 -5.98 7.14
C GLN A 74 -6.50 -5.74 6.06
N ASN A 75 -6.87 -5.79 4.79
CA ASN A 75 -5.94 -5.53 3.68
C ASN A 75 -5.47 -4.06 3.65
N VAL A 76 -6.35 -3.11 3.99
CA VAL A 76 -5.98 -1.69 4.12
C VAL A 76 -4.88 -1.54 5.18
N LEU A 77 -5.11 -2.03 6.40
CA LEU A 77 -4.14 -1.92 7.48
C LEU A 77 -2.82 -2.65 7.16
N ASP A 78 -2.88 -3.87 6.64
CA ASP A 78 -1.67 -4.65 6.29
C ASP A 78 -0.82 -3.96 5.21
N SER A 79 -1.46 -3.39 4.19
CA SER A 79 -0.80 -2.70 3.08
C SER A 79 -0.27 -1.33 3.49
N VAL A 80 -1.00 -0.56 4.29
CA VAL A 80 -0.55 0.74 4.81
C VAL A 80 0.69 0.56 5.68
N ILE A 81 0.68 -0.37 6.64
CA ILE A 81 1.86 -0.59 7.48
C ILE A 81 3.07 -0.99 6.65
N SER A 82 2.90 -1.84 5.65
CA SER A 82 3.99 -2.21 4.74
C SER A 82 4.49 -1.00 3.95
N SER A 83 3.58 -0.20 3.41
CA SER A 83 3.91 1.00 2.62
C SER A 83 4.62 2.07 3.45
N LEU A 84 4.24 2.29 4.71
CA LEU A 84 4.89 3.26 5.58
C LEU A 84 6.32 2.83 5.96
N LEU A 85 6.58 1.53 6.08
CA LEU A 85 7.92 1.01 6.41
C LEU A 85 8.92 1.13 5.25
N GLU A 86 8.45 1.29 4.02
CA GLU A 86 9.31 1.42 2.84
C GLU A 86 9.88 2.83 2.66
N ASP A 87 9.22 3.86 3.19
CA ASP A 87 9.66 5.25 3.07
C ASP A 87 9.24 6.06 4.29
N GLN A 88 10.24 6.56 5.04
CA GLN A 88 10.07 7.35 6.26
C GLN A 88 9.26 8.65 6.06
N ASN A 89 9.16 9.15 4.84
CA ASN A 89 8.41 10.37 4.53
C ASN A 89 6.92 10.12 4.30
N ARG A 90 6.50 8.87 4.06
CA ARG A 90 5.08 8.54 3.87
C ARG A 90 4.31 8.74 5.16
N LYS A 91 3.08 9.25 5.02
CA LYS A 91 2.14 9.54 6.10
C LYS A 91 0.80 8.85 5.85
N PHE A 92 0.12 8.46 6.91
CA PHE A 92 -1.25 7.97 6.84
C PHE A 92 -1.99 8.29 8.14
N ILE A 93 -3.26 8.68 8.02
CA ILE A 93 -4.15 8.90 9.17
C ILE A 93 -5.17 7.77 9.26
N TYR A 94 -5.46 7.28 10.46
CA TYR A 94 -6.46 6.22 10.67
C TYR A 94 -7.41 6.60 11.82
N VAL A 95 -8.72 6.40 11.62
CA VAL A 95 -9.76 6.93 12.53
C VAL A 95 -10.47 5.80 13.29
N GLU A 96 -10.94 4.76 12.60
CA GLU A 96 -11.94 3.85 13.16
C GLU A 96 -11.34 2.78 14.10
N MET A 97 -11.20 3.13 15.38
CA MET A 97 -10.57 2.28 16.41
C MET A 97 -11.22 0.91 16.59
N ALA A 98 -12.50 0.73 16.25
CA ALA A 98 -13.16 -0.58 16.28
C ALA A 98 -12.42 -1.61 15.39
N PHE A 99 -12.02 -1.20 14.18
CA PHE A 99 -11.24 -2.03 13.28
C PHE A 99 -9.78 -2.11 13.70
N PHE A 100 -9.15 -0.97 14.02
CA PHE A 100 -7.75 -0.95 14.42
C PHE A 100 -7.48 -1.84 15.63
N GLN A 101 -8.33 -1.78 16.67
CA GLN A 101 -8.19 -2.62 17.86
C GLN A 101 -8.37 -4.11 17.55
N ARG A 102 -9.33 -4.47 16.69
CA ARG A 102 -9.51 -5.86 16.25
C ARG A 102 -8.26 -6.36 15.53
N TRP A 103 -7.76 -5.59 14.57
CA TRP A 103 -6.53 -5.87 13.85
C TRP A 103 -5.34 -5.98 14.79
N TRP A 104 -5.17 -5.01 15.69
CA TRP A 104 -4.08 -4.96 16.65
C TRP A 104 -4.00 -6.22 17.50
N ARG A 105 -5.13 -6.74 18.00
CA ARG A 105 -5.15 -7.97 18.82
C ARG A 105 -4.61 -9.18 18.07
N GLN A 106 -4.78 -9.23 16.75
CA GLN A 106 -4.34 -10.33 15.89
C GLN A 106 -2.85 -10.25 15.50
N GLN A 107 -2.17 -9.12 15.75
CA GLN A 107 -0.80 -8.92 15.31
C GLN A 107 0.25 -9.56 16.22
N SER A 108 1.34 -10.03 15.60
CA SER A 108 2.53 -10.51 16.29
C SER A 108 3.22 -9.40 17.09
N LYS A 109 4.02 -9.77 18.10
CA LYS A 109 4.81 -8.81 18.89
C LYS A 109 5.71 -7.95 17.99
N ALA A 110 6.36 -8.56 16.98
CA ALA A 110 7.24 -7.86 16.05
C ALA A 110 6.47 -6.83 15.20
N LYS A 111 5.29 -7.17 14.68
CA LYS A 111 4.46 -6.22 13.93
C LYS A 111 3.99 -5.08 14.83
N LYS A 112 3.59 -5.37 16.07
CA LYS A 112 3.21 -4.35 17.06
C LYS A 112 4.34 -3.36 17.37
N LEU A 113 5.58 -3.82 17.46
CA LEU A 113 6.74 -2.94 17.65
C LEU A 113 6.91 -1.98 16.46
N LYS A 114 6.89 -2.50 15.23
CA LYS A 114 6.97 -1.69 14.01
C LYS A 114 5.87 -0.63 13.92
N VAL A 115 4.64 -0.99 14.24
CA VAL A 115 3.52 -0.04 14.26
C VAL A 115 3.73 1.06 15.31
N LYS A 116 4.22 0.70 16.51
CA LYS A 116 4.57 1.71 17.53
C LYS A 116 5.68 2.64 17.06
N GLU A 117 6.67 2.14 16.35
CA GLU A 117 7.73 2.97 15.74
C GLU A 117 7.13 3.96 14.74
N LEU A 118 6.22 3.52 13.85
CA LEU A 118 5.52 4.40 12.90
C LEU A 118 4.66 5.47 13.58
N VAL A 119 4.03 5.14 14.71
CA VAL A 119 3.29 6.12 15.51
C VAL A 119 4.25 7.12 16.17
N ASN A 120 5.34 6.63 16.77
CA ASN A 120 6.34 7.47 17.42
C ASN A 120 7.07 8.41 16.43
N SER A 121 7.29 7.96 15.18
CA SER A 121 7.86 8.79 14.10
C SER A 121 6.84 9.74 13.46
N GLY A 122 5.56 9.63 13.83
CA GLY A 122 4.46 10.39 13.25
C GLY A 122 4.18 10.03 11.79
N GLN A 123 4.59 8.86 11.32
CA GLN A 123 4.20 8.34 10.00
C GLN A 123 2.77 7.79 9.99
N LEU A 124 2.36 7.18 11.10
CA LEU A 124 0.97 6.79 11.33
C LEU A 124 0.38 7.66 12.44
N GLU A 125 -0.71 8.34 12.15
CA GLU A 125 -1.42 9.20 13.11
C GLU A 125 -2.86 8.70 13.32
N PHE A 126 -3.36 8.81 14.55
CA PHE A 126 -4.75 8.55 14.88
C PHE A 126 -5.48 9.87 15.11
N MET A 127 -6.67 10.00 14.50
CA MET A 127 -7.53 11.18 14.64
C MET A 127 -8.81 10.88 15.41
#